data_AF-A0A0L0C495-F1
#
_entry.id   AF-A0A0L0C495-F1
#
_cell.length_a   1.000
_cell.length_b   1.000
_cell.length_c   1.000
_cell.angle_alpha   90.00
_cell.angle_beta   90.00
_cell.angle_gamma   90.00
#
_symmetry.space_group_name_H-M   'P 1'
#
loop_
_entity.id
_entity.type
_entity.pdbx_description
1 polymer ?
#
loop_
_entity_poly.entity_id
_entity_poly.type
_entity_poly.pdbx_seq_one_letter_code
_entity_poly.pdbx_strand_id
1 'polypeptide(L)'
;MTTKKILSTFLTIWCLAQCCLARPSSSNEDYLKAHDLCHQQHQYAVMAPAEKDSKLPASVQLLKITLYALQDITLTYAIKAKTVSEHMLKDHALKENHTNEVEEFLKKLQQFIEKYSTCNDMQELFKLVEFYSTFTSDYYEMEEEKTLSSDAQIILDVLKKYGSQDMDDEFEKSFNEFVTNFSKKFNELENHLKSEKGTDKIVQWWYRAKNLKTYDEKMEAFAEFVKFYEDN
;
A
#
# COMPACT_ATOMS: atom_id res chain seq x y z
N MET A 1 12.73 7.09 9.36
CA MET A 1 11.97 7.99 10.25
C MET A 1 10.55 8.37 9.77
N THR A 2 10.04 7.91 8.62
CA THR A 2 8.80 8.51 8.04
C THR A 2 7.70 7.54 7.59
N THR A 3 7.97 6.24 7.43
CA THR A 3 7.02 5.24 6.93
C THR A 3 5.76 5.07 7.82
N LYS A 4 5.91 5.17 9.15
CA LYS A 4 4.82 5.03 10.15
C LYS A 4 3.70 6.07 10.05
N LYS A 5 4.03 7.34 9.75
CA LYS A 5 3.01 8.41 9.69
C LYS A 5 2.18 8.36 8.42
N ILE A 6 2.76 7.81 7.35
CA ILE A 6 2.18 7.84 6.01
C ILE A 6 1.09 6.79 5.89
N LEU A 7 1.36 5.54 6.27
CA LEU A 7 0.38 4.45 6.15
C LEU A 7 -0.86 4.69 7.03
N SER A 8 -0.68 5.26 8.24
CA SER A 8 -1.80 5.66 9.12
C SER A 8 -2.68 6.77 8.54
N THR A 9 -2.07 7.66 7.75
CA THR A 9 -2.80 8.74 7.07
C THR A 9 -3.59 8.22 5.87
N PHE A 10 -3.10 7.18 5.16
CA PHE A 10 -3.85 6.54 4.06
C PHE A 10 -5.12 5.81 4.53
N LEU A 11 -5.10 5.21 5.72
CA LEU A 11 -6.18 4.36 6.22
C LEU A 11 -7.47 5.09 6.58
N THR A 12 -7.36 6.26 7.20
CA THR A 12 -8.52 7.07 7.58
C THR A 12 -9.20 7.67 6.37
N ILE A 13 -8.47 7.75 5.27
CA ILE A 13 -8.87 8.44 4.06
C ILE A 13 -9.60 7.50 3.11
N TRP A 14 -9.12 6.28 2.87
CA TRP A 14 -9.71 5.33 1.91
C TRP A 14 -11.12 4.78 2.28
N CYS A 15 -11.55 4.91 3.54
CA CYS A 15 -12.84 4.38 4.03
C CYS A 15 -14.09 4.87 3.26
N LEU A 16 -14.00 5.93 2.45
CA LEU A 16 -15.18 6.59 1.87
C LEU A 16 -15.27 6.46 0.33
N ALA A 17 -14.15 6.26 -0.39
CA ALA A 17 -14.13 6.15 -1.86
C ALA A 17 -14.82 4.90 -2.45
N GLN A 18 -14.97 3.83 -1.67
CA GLN A 18 -15.62 2.59 -2.15
C GLN A 18 -17.13 2.72 -2.39
N CYS A 19 -17.77 3.83 -1.99
CA CYS A 19 -19.18 4.09 -2.31
C CYS A 19 -19.40 4.53 -3.77
N CYS A 20 -18.37 4.99 -4.49
CA CYS A 20 -18.53 5.65 -5.80
C CYS A 20 -18.37 4.71 -7.01
N LEU A 21 -17.93 3.47 -6.82
CA LEU A 21 -17.83 2.44 -7.87
C LEU A 21 -18.73 1.25 -7.50
N ALA A 22 -19.98 1.32 -7.93
CA ALA A 22 -21.01 0.33 -7.62
C ALA A 22 -20.56 -1.13 -7.89
N ARG A 23 -20.74 -1.99 -6.88
CA ARG A 23 -20.66 -3.46 -6.98
C ARG A 23 -21.64 -3.98 -8.05
N PRO A 24 -21.24 -4.93 -8.91
CA PRO A 24 -22.21 -5.83 -9.52
C PRO A 24 -22.75 -6.77 -8.43
N SER A 25 -24.07 -6.76 -8.23
CA SER A 25 -24.74 -7.77 -7.42
C SER A 25 -24.81 -9.08 -8.22
N SER A 26 -24.14 -10.12 -7.74
CA SER A 26 -24.61 -11.49 -8.00
C SER A 26 -24.18 -12.43 -6.88
N SER A 27 -25.19 -12.93 -6.19
CA SER A 27 -25.18 -14.08 -5.31
C SER A 27 -24.70 -15.33 -6.04
N ASN A 28 -23.74 -16.06 -5.46
CA ASN A 28 -23.86 -17.50 -5.22
C ASN A 28 -22.77 -17.96 -4.26
N GLU A 29 -23.21 -18.68 -3.23
CA GLU A 29 -22.41 -19.39 -2.24
C GLU A 29 -21.74 -20.63 -2.85
N ASP A 30 -20.74 -21.13 -2.10
CA ASP A 30 -19.92 -22.32 -2.31
C ASP A 30 -18.89 -22.25 -3.44
N TYR A 31 -17.68 -21.76 -3.12
CA TYR A 31 -16.37 -22.34 -3.51
C TYR A 31 -15.24 -21.51 -2.86
N LEU A 32 -14.92 -21.74 -1.57
CA LEU A 32 -13.76 -21.09 -0.92
C LEU A 32 -12.94 -22.11 -0.13
N LYS A 33 -12.11 -22.86 -0.85
CA LYS A 33 -10.86 -23.41 -0.33
C LYS A 33 -9.75 -23.05 -1.31
N ALA A 34 -8.66 -22.49 -0.75
CA ALA A 34 -7.57 -21.73 -1.37
C ALA A 34 -7.99 -20.30 -1.80
N HIS A 35 -7.94 -19.37 -0.83
CA HIS A 35 -7.93 -17.93 -1.09
C HIS A 35 -6.61 -17.59 -1.80
N ASP A 36 -6.64 -17.70 -3.12
CA ASP A 36 -5.49 -17.46 -3.98
C ASP A 36 -5.46 -15.98 -4.38
N LEU A 37 -4.26 -15.41 -4.41
CA LEU A 37 -3.98 -14.10 -5.00
C LEU A 37 -4.52 -14.00 -6.43
N CYS A 38 -4.71 -15.14 -7.11
CA CYS A 38 -5.43 -15.21 -8.39
C CYS A 38 -6.82 -14.55 -8.32
N HIS A 39 -7.57 -14.66 -7.22
CA HIS A 39 -8.89 -14.04 -7.10
C HIS A 39 -8.78 -12.52 -6.94
N GLN A 40 -7.80 -12.05 -6.15
CA GLN A 40 -7.47 -10.63 -6.04
C GLN A 40 -7.00 -10.08 -7.40
N GLN A 41 -5.99 -10.69 -8.01
CA GLN A 41 -5.47 -10.32 -9.33
C GLN A 41 -6.58 -10.27 -10.38
N HIS A 42 -7.53 -11.21 -10.35
CA HIS A 42 -8.69 -11.19 -11.25
C HIS A 42 -9.67 -10.05 -10.96
N GLN A 43 -10.03 -9.84 -9.68
CA GLN A 43 -10.87 -8.71 -9.25
C GLN A 43 -10.26 -7.36 -9.63
N TYR A 44 -8.94 -7.28 -9.72
CA TYR A 44 -8.24 -6.03 -9.97
C TYR A 44 -7.74 -5.85 -11.40
N ALA A 45 -7.66 -6.93 -12.19
CA ALA A 45 -7.41 -6.83 -13.64
C ALA A 45 -8.45 -5.93 -14.33
N VAL A 46 -9.67 -5.83 -13.79
CA VAL A 46 -10.70 -4.92 -14.30
C VAL A 46 -10.37 -3.43 -14.04
N MET A 47 -9.53 -3.13 -13.05
CA MET A 47 -9.04 -1.79 -12.74
C MET A 47 -7.82 -1.40 -13.60
N ALA A 48 -7.20 -2.35 -14.32
CA ALA A 48 -6.08 -2.05 -15.21
C ALA A 48 -6.47 -1.03 -16.30
N PRO A 49 -5.60 -0.06 -16.61
CA PRO A 49 -5.80 0.83 -17.74
C PRO A 49 -5.92 0.04 -19.05
N ALA A 50 -6.98 0.29 -19.81
CA ALA A 50 -7.30 -0.35 -21.08
C ALA A 50 -7.41 0.69 -22.19
N GLU A 51 -7.21 0.31 -23.45
CA GLU A 51 -7.28 1.24 -24.60
C GLU A 51 -8.60 2.02 -24.67
N LYS A 52 -9.70 1.37 -24.30
CA LYS A 52 -11.03 1.97 -24.23
C LYS A 52 -11.16 3.09 -23.19
N ASP A 53 -10.24 3.16 -22.22
CA ASP A 53 -10.27 4.16 -21.15
C ASP A 53 -9.96 5.58 -21.66
N SER A 54 -9.37 5.70 -22.85
CA SER A 54 -9.21 6.99 -23.55
C SER A 54 -10.53 7.75 -23.76
N LYS A 55 -11.67 7.05 -23.68
CA LYS A 55 -13.02 7.62 -23.80
C LYS A 55 -13.64 8.04 -22.46
N LEU A 56 -13.01 7.71 -21.33
CA LEU A 56 -13.49 8.11 -20.01
C LEU A 56 -13.21 9.60 -19.75
N PRO A 57 -13.95 10.26 -18.84
CA PRO A 57 -13.59 11.58 -18.36
C PRO A 57 -12.14 11.62 -17.86
N ALA A 58 -11.47 12.75 -18.03
CA ALA A 58 -10.05 12.89 -17.73
C ALA A 58 -9.76 12.64 -16.24
N SER A 59 -10.67 13.12 -15.37
CA SER A 59 -10.63 12.85 -13.93
C SER A 59 -10.67 11.33 -13.62
N VAL A 60 -11.58 10.59 -14.26
CA VAL A 60 -11.73 9.14 -14.08
C VAL A 60 -10.51 8.37 -14.58
N GLN A 61 -9.91 8.81 -15.70
CA GLN A 61 -8.65 8.20 -16.19
C GLN A 61 -7.53 8.35 -15.16
N LEU A 62 -7.37 9.54 -14.56
CA LEU A 62 -6.37 9.76 -13.52
C LEU A 62 -6.64 8.94 -12.26
N LEU A 63 -7.91 8.88 -11.81
CA LEU A 63 -8.29 8.04 -10.68
C LEU A 63 -7.94 6.57 -10.95
N LYS A 64 -8.33 6.03 -12.10
CA LYS A 64 -8.11 4.63 -12.45
C LYS A 64 -6.62 4.27 -12.47
N ILE A 65 -5.77 5.11 -13.05
CA ILE A 65 -4.32 4.91 -13.07
C ILE A 65 -3.73 4.98 -11.66
N THR A 66 -4.17 5.93 -10.83
CA THR A 66 -3.75 6.02 -9.43
C THR A 66 -4.13 4.77 -8.65
N LEU A 67 -5.39 4.35 -8.72
CA LEU A 67 -5.86 3.16 -8.00
C LEU A 67 -5.08 1.92 -8.45
N TYR A 68 -4.96 1.69 -9.76
CA TYR A 68 -4.25 0.53 -10.26
C TYR A 68 -2.77 0.51 -9.82
N ALA A 69 -2.07 1.64 -9.95
CA ALA A 69 -0.65 1.71 -9.58
C ALA A 69 -0.43 1.49 -8.08
N LEU A 70 -1.19 2.17 -7.22
CA LEU A 70 -1.06 2.00 -5.77
C LEU A 70 -1.39 0.58 -5.34
N GLN A 71 -2.37 -0.05 -5.98
CA GLN A 71 -2.73 -1.43 -5.71
C GLN A 71 -1.61 -2.40 -6.08
N ASP A 72 -1.04 -2.27 -7.27
CA ASP A 72 0.03 -3.14 -7.76
C ASP A 72 1.27 -3.07 -6.85
N ILE A 73 1.64 -1.84 -6.45
CA ILE A 73 2.75 -1.59 -5.53
C ILE A 73 2.46 -2.25 -4.17
N THR A 74 1.27 -2.05 -3.62
CA THR A 74 0.88 -2.57 -2.29
C THR A 74 0.77 -4.10 -2.29
N LEU A 75 0.22 -4.68 -3.36
CA LEU A 75 0.11 -6.13 -3.51
C LEU A 75 1.49 -6.78 -3.60
N THR A 76 2.39 -6.19 -4.39
CA THR A 76 3.77 -6.65 -4.51
C THR A 76 4.47 -6.64 -3.15
N TYR A 77 4.31 -5.57 -2.38
CA TYR A 77 4.85 -5.49 -1.02
C TYR A 77 4.28 -6.58 -0.12
N ALA A 78 2.95 -6.75 -0.08
CA ALA A 78 2.30 -7.73 0.78
C ALA A 78 2.77 -9.17 0.47
N ILE A 79 2.91 -9.53 -0.81
CA ILE A 79 3.40 -10.85 -1.24
C ILE A 79 4.82 -11.09 -0.72
N LYS A 80 5.69 -10.09 -0.84
CA LYS A 80 7.06 -10.18 -0.32
C LYS A 80 7.07 -10.27 1.21
N ALA A 81 6.33 -9.40 1.89
CA ALA A 81 6.18 -9.40 3.34
C ALA A 81 5.69 -10.75 3.89
N LYS A 82 4.75 -11.42 3.21
CA LYS A 82 4.32 -12.78 3.56
C LYS A 82 5.43 -13.79 3.44
N THR A 83 6.12 -13.79 2.30
CA THR A 83 7.23 -14.72 2.04
C THR A 83 8.33 -14.56 3.10
N VAL A 84 8.67 -13.30 3.39
CA VAL A 84 9.64 -12.92 4.42
C VAL A 84 9.17 -13.37 5.80
N SER A 85 7.91 -13.11 6.17
CA SER A 85 7.33 -13.54 7.44
C SER A 85 7.36 -15.06 7.63
N GLU A 86 7.02 -15.82 6.58
CA GLU A 86 7.06 -17.28 6.61
C GLU A 86 8.48 -17.84 6.81
N HIS A 87 9.49 -17.14 6.31
CA HIS A 87 10.89 -17.47 6.56
C HIS A 87 11.32 -17.11 7.98
N MET A 88 10.96 -15.93 8.48
CA MET A 88 11.27 -15.48 9.84
C MET A 88 10.69 -16.41 10.91
N LEU A 89 9.44 -16.87 10.73
CA LEU A 89 8.81 -17.83 11.63
C LEU A 89 9.54 -19.18 11.70
N LYS A 90 10.43 -19.47 10.74
CA LYS A 90 11.25 -20.69 10.70
C LYS A 90 12.70 -20.42 11.08
N ASP A 91 13.09 -19.16 11.31
CA ASP A 91 14.46 -18.78 11.64
C ASP A 91 14.84 -19.29 13.03
N HIS A 92 16.02 -19.90 13.11
CA HIS A 92 16.54 -20.52 14.32
C HIS A 92 16.79 -19.49 15.43
N ALA A 93 17.28 -18.29 15.08
CA ALA A 93 17.59 -17.26 16.05
C ALA A 93 16.34 -16.76 16.80
N LEU A 94 15.18 -16.77 16.13
CA LEU A 94 13.89 -16.45 16.76
C LEU A 94 13.27 -17.67 17.44
N LYS A 95 13.38 -18.86 16.86
CA LYS A 95 12.74 -20.07 17.40
C LYS A 95 13.31 -20.54 18.73
N GLU A 96 14.61 -20.37 18.94
CA GLU A 96 15.27 -20.79 20.18
C GLU A 96 15.20 -19.74 21.29
N ASN A 97 14.77 -18.52 20.96
CA ASN A 97 14.64 -17.44 21.92
C ASN A 97 13.18 -17.29 22.37
N HIS A 98 12.93 -17.53 23.67
CA HIS A 98 11.60 -17.51 24.29
C HIS A 98 11.40 -16.30 25.19
N THR A 99 12.09 -15.19 24.92
CA THR A 99 11.81 -13.92 25.60
C THR A 99 10.48 -13.34 25.14
N ASN A 100 9.81 -12.59 26.02
CA ASN A 100 8.51 -12.00 25.73
C ASN A 100 8.54 -11.13 24.44
N GLU A 101 9.64 -10.40 24.21
CA GLU A 101 9.79 -9.54 23.04
C GLU A 101 9.82 -10.35 21.72
N VAL A 102 10.57 -11.45 21.70
CA VAL A 102 10.64 -12.35 20.53
C VAL A 102 9.31 -13.08 20.31
N GLU A 103 8.66 -13.55 21.37
CA GLU A 103 7.35 -14.19 21.28
C GLU A 103 6.26 -13.24 20.75
N GLU A 104 6.27 -11.98 21.20
CA GLU A 104 5.37 -10.94 20.70
C GLU A 104 5.62 -10.64 19.22
N PHE A 105 6.89 -10.57 18.79
CA PHE A 105 7.25 -10.40 17.39
C PHE A 105 6.77 -11.56 16.52
N LEU A 106 7.02 -12.81 16.94
CA LEU A 106 6.53 -14.01 16.24
C LEU A 106 5.00 -14.04 16.15
N LYS A 107 4.30 -13.61 17.20
CA LYS A 107 2.84 -13.49 17.20
C LYS A 107 2.35 -12.44 16.18
N LYS A 108 3.03 -11.29 16.06
CA LYS A 108 2.70 -10.27 15.04
C LYS A 108 2.92 -10.81 13.62
N LEU A 109 3.98 -11.58 13.38
CA LEU A 109 4.21 -12.26 12.09
C LEU A 109 3.08 -13.25 11.76
N GLN A 110 2.65 -14.07 12.73
CA GLN A 110 1.52 -14.99 12.54
C GLN A 110 0.24 -14.23 12.23
N GLN A 111 -0.07 -13.17 12.98
CA GLN A 111 -1.23 -12.32 12.73
C GLN A 111 -1.20 -11.69 11.34
N PHE A 112 -0.03 -11.26 10.87
CA PHE A 112 0.12 -10.74 9.51
C PHE A 112 -0.23 -11.82 8.47
N ILE A 113 0.30 -13.04 8.60
CA ILE A 113 0.03 -14.13 7.66
C ILE A 113 -1.46 -14.53 7.68
N GLU A 114 -2.07 -14.60 8.86
CA GLU A 114 -3.50 -14.87 9.00
C GLU A 114 -4.35 -13.81 8.29
N LYS A 115 -4.08 -12.53 8.55
CA LYS A 115 -4.77 -11.41 7.89
C LYS A 115 -4.53 -11.38 6.38
N TYR A 116 -3.33 -11.74 5.94
CA TYR A 116 -3.02 -11.88 4.52
C TYR A 116 -3.95 -12.91 3.86
N SER A 117 -4.16 -14.05 4.51
CA SER A 117 -4.97 -15.14 3.95
C SER A 117 -6.47 -14.83 3.82
N THR A 118 -6.94 -13.81 4.55
CA THR A 118 -8.34 -13.39 4.58
C THR A 118 -8.58 -12.01 3.98
N CYS A 119 -7.54 -11.36 3.45
CA CYS A 119 -7.62 -10.05 2.82
C CYS A 119 -8.46 -10.11 1.54
N ASN A 120 -9.52 -9.31 1.46
CA ASN A 120 -10.52 -9.40 0.39
C ASN A 120 -10.68 -8.15 -0.46
N ASP A 121 -10.15 -7.02 0.00
CA ASP A 121 -10.23 -5.77 -0.74
C ASP A 121 -8.96 -4.93 -0.60
N MET A 122 -8.91 -3.86 -1.39
CA MET A 122 -7.77 -2.95 -1.43
C MET A 122 -7.55 -2.21 -0.11
N GLN A 123 -8.62 -1.93 0.65
CA GLN A 123 -8.51 -1.28 1.93
C GLN A 123 -7.82 -2.21 2.94
N GLU A 124 -8.27 -3.46 3.03
CA GLU A 124 -7.64 -4.48 3.86
C GLU A 124 -6.18 -4.70 3.47
N LEU A 125 -5.87 -4.64 2.16
CA LEU A 125 -4.51 -4.76 1.67
C LEU A 125 -3.60 -3.63 2.17
N PHE A 126 -4.05 -2.37 2.15
CA PHE A 126 -3.29 -1.28 2.75
C PHE A 126 -3.12 -1.42 4.26
N LYS A 127 -4.18 -1.82 4.98
CA LYS A 127 -4.10 -2.09 6.43
C LYS A 127 -3.09 -3.18 6.76
N LEU A 128 -3.00 -4.18 5.89
CA LEU A 128 -2.08 -5.28 6.05
C LEU A 128 -0.62 -4.84 5.87
N VAL A 129 -0.34 -4.04 4.83
CA VAL A 129 0.99 -3.45 4.60
C VAL A 129 1.38 -2.49 5.71
N GLU A 130 0.46 -1.64 6.16
CA GLU A 130 0.67 -0.78 7.32
C GLU A 130 1.04 -1.57 8.56
N PHE A 131 0.26 -2.60 8.86
CA PHE A 131 0.47 -3.44 10.03
C PHE A 131 1.87 -4.02 10.03
N TYR A 132 2.31 -4.59 8.90
CA TYR A 132 3.66 -5.14 8.75
C TYR A 132 4.73 -4.09 8.94
N SER A 133 4.70 -3.04 8.11
CA SER A 133 5.71 -1.98 8.11
C SER A 133 5.84 -1.32 9.49
N THR A 134 4.73 -1.15 10.22
CA THR A 134 4.74 -0.54 11.55
C THR A 134 5.57 -1.35 12.55
N PHE A 135 5.31 -2.65 12.69
CA PHE A 135 6.01 -3.42 13.71
C PHE A 135 7.44 -3.79 13.30
N THR A 136 7.76 -3.82 12.01
CA THR A 136 9.14 -4.08 11.56
C THR A 136 10.00 -2.82 11.62
N SER A 137 9.46 -1.65 11.26
CA SER A 137 10.19 -0.37 11.28
C SER A 137 10.61 0.05 12.69
N ASP A 138 9.84 -0.31 13.73
CA ASP A 138 10.18 -0.10 15.14
C ASP A 138 11.64 -0.48 15.45
N TYR A 139 12.09 -1.64 14.96
CA TYR A 139 13.44 -2.15 15.26
C TYR A 139 14.55 -1.38 14.54
N TYR A 140 14.29 -0.88 13.33
CA TYR A 140 15.24 -0.02 12.61
C TYR A 140 15.35 1.35 13.27
N GLU A 141 14.23 1.91 13.76
CA GLU A 141 14.24 3.18 14.51
C GLU A 141 15.02 3.04 15.83
N MET A 142 14.84 1.94 16.56
CA MET A 142 15.64 1.67 17.77
C MET A 142 17.14 1.56 17.48
N GLU A 143 17.53 1.05 16.30
CA GLU A 143 18.93 1.04 15.87
C GLU A 143 19.47 2.46 15.70
N GLU A 144 18.74 3.31 14.95
CA GLU A 144 19.11 4.70 14.70
C GLU A 144 19.24 5.50 16.01
N GLU A 145 18.33 5.27 16.95
CA GLU A 145 18.31 5.92 18.26
C GLU A 145 19.28 5.30 19.28
N LYS A 146 19.93 4.18 18.94
CA LYS A 146 20.83 3.41 19.82
C LYS A 146 20.13 2.92 21.11
N THR A 147 18.89 2.49 20.99
CA THR A 147 18.03 2.04 22.10
C THR A 147 17.72 0.53 22.05
N LEU A 148 18.36 -0.22 21.15
CA LEU A 148 18.16 -1.67 21.00
C LEU A 148 18.47 -2.45 22.30
N SER A 149 17.52 -3.30 22.69
CA SER A 149 17.76 -4.39 23.63
C SER A 149 18.54 -5.53 22.94
N SER A 150 19.03 -6.50 23.73
CA SER A 150 19.66 -7.70 23.16
C SER A 150 18.67 -8.52 22.33
N ASP A 151 17.40 -8.56 22.73
CA ASP A 151 16.35 -9.28 21.99
C ASP A 151 15.96 -8.52 20.72
N ALA A 152 15.82 -7.19 20.81
CA ALA A 152 15.59 -6.31 19.67
C ALA A 152 16.69 -6.44 18.61
N GLN A 153 17.95 -6.60 19.03
CA GLN A 153 19.07 -6.84 18.12
C GLN A 153 18.91 -8.16 17.35
N ILE A 154 18.50 -9.24 18.03
CA ILE A 154 18.25 -10.54 17.38
C ILE A 154 17.16 -10.41 16.32
N ILE A 155 16.07 -9.72 16.65
CA ILE A 155 14.96 -9.47 15.72
C ILE A 155 15.44 -8.65 14.53
N LEU A 156 16.18 -7.57 14.78
CA LEU A 156 16.74 -6.71 13.74
C LEU A 156 17.69 -7.46 12.80
N ASP A 157 18.56 -8.31 13.33
CA ASP A 157 19.48 -9.12 12.53
C ASP A 157 18.70 -10.05 11.58
N VAL A 158 17.59 -10.61 12.05
CA VAL A 158 16.70 -11.44 11.24
C VAL A 158 15.93 -10.61 10.20
N LEU A 159 15.44 -9.42 10.57
CA LEU A 159 14.82 -8.46 9.64
C LEU A 159 15.78 -8.09 8.50
N LYS A 160 17.04 -7.79 8.82
CA LYS A 160 18.10 -7.50 7.84
C LYS A 160 18.44 -8.71 6.98
N LYS A 161 18.58 -9.89 7.59
CA LYS A 161 18.90 -11.14 6.89
C LYS A 161 17.89 -11.48 5.78
N TYR A 162 16.61 -11.20 6.00
CA TYR A 162 15.55 -11.48 5.04
C TYR A 162 15.11 -10.26 4.21
N GLY A 163 15.85 -9.14 4.29
CA GLY A 163 15.65 -7.98 3.43
C GLY A 163 14.36 -7.20 3.70
N SER A 164 13.92 -7.11 4.97
CA SER A 164 12.69 -6.36 5.29
C SER A 164 12.79 -4.87 4.96
N GLN A 165 13.98 -4.28 5.08
CA GLN A 165 14.23 -2.87 4.70
C GLN A 165 14.25 -2.68 3.19
N ASP A 166 14.82 -3.63 2.44
CA ASP A 166 14.87 -3.57 0.98
C ASP A 166 13.46 -3.49 0.37
N MET A 167 12.46 -4.08 1.03
CA MET A 167 11.06 -3.97 0.61
C MET A 167 10.51 -2.55 0.73
N ASP A 168 10.85 -1.81 1.79
CA ASP A 168 10.41 -0.43 1.98
C ASP A 168 11.06 0.49 0.92
N ASP A 169 12.34 0.26 0.62
CA ASP A 169 13.09 0.98 -0.42
C ASP A 169 12.50 0.72 -1.82
N GLU A 170 12.16 -0.54 -2.12
CA GLU A 170 11.49 -0.91 -3.37
C GLU A 170 10.08 -0.31 -3.49
N PHE A 171 9.33 -0.24 -2.39
CA PHE A 171 8.03 0.41 -2.35
C PHE A 171 8.16 1.90 -2.69
N GLU A 172 9.07 2.61 -2.01
CA GLU A 172 9.32 4.03 -2.26
C GLU A 172 9.75 4.28 -3.72
N LYS A 173 10.65 3.44 -4.24
CA LYS A 173 11.09 3.53 -5.63
C LYS A 173 9.91 3.37 -6.60
N SER A 174 9.10 2.33 -6.41
CA SER A 174 7.96 2.04 -7.28
C SER A 174 6.90 3.16 -7.21
N PHE A 175 6.70 3.73 -6.02
CA PHE A 175 5.82 4.89 -5.86
C PHE A 175 6.35 6.12 -6.59
N ASN A 176 7.65 6.43 -6.50
CA ASN A 176 8.25 7.55 -7.23
C ASN A 176 8.17 7.37 -8.76
N GLU A 177 8.29 6.13 -9.25
CA GLU A 177 8.05 5.78 -10.66
C GLU A 177 6.59 6.04 -11.04
N PHE A 178 5.64 5.63 -10.19
CA PHE A 178 4.23 5.97 -10.34
C PHE A 178 4.00 7.49 -10.42
N VAL A 179 4.54 8.30 -9.50
CA VAL A 179 4.38 9.75 -9.51
C VAL A 179 4.89 10.36 -10.82
N THR A 180 6.00 9.83 -11.34
CA THR A 180 6.55 10.25 -12.65
C THR A 180 5.59 9.92 -13.79
N ASN A 181 5.00 8.72 -13.80
CA ASN A 181 4.03 8.31 -14.82
C ASN A 181 2.71 9.08 -14.71
N PHE A 182 2.24 9.33 -13.48
CA PHE A 182 1.08 10.17 -13.21
C PHE A 182 1.30 11.59 -13.75
N SER A 183 2.48 12.18 -13.53
CA SER A 183 2.83 13.50 -14.05
C SER A 183 2.70 13.60 -15.57
N LYS A 184 3.25 12.61 -16.29
CA LYS A 184 3.10 12.53 -17.75
C LYS A 184 1.63 12.47 -18.14
N LYS A 185 0.87 11.58 -17.49
CA LYS A 185 -0.54 11.40 -17.81
C LYS A 185 -1.39 12.63 -17.50
N PHE A 186 -1.11 13.30 -16.39
CA PHE A 186 -1.75 14.55 -16.03
C PHE A 186 -1.52 15.60 -17.12
N ASN A 187 -0.28 15.78 -17.58
CA ASN A 187 0.05 16.77 -18.59
C ASN A 187 -0.66 16.49 -19.93
N GLU A 188 -0.81 15.21 -20.32
CA GLU A 188 -1.62 14.81 -21.49
C GLU A 188 -3.08 15.23 -21.34
N LEU A 189 -3.61 15.12 -20.12
CA LEU A 189 -5.03 15.34 -19.81
C LEU A 189 -5.35 16.76 -19.34
N GLU A 190 -4.36 17.61 -19.11
CA GLU A 190 -4.51 18.91 -18.43
C GLU A 190 -5.58 19.81 -19.07
N ASN A 191 -5.57 19.93 -20.40
CA ASN A 191 -6.55 20.75 -21.11
C ASN A 191 -7.98 20.19 -21.01
N HIS A 192 -8.11 18.86 -20.99
CA HIS A 192 -9.39 18.19 -20.79
C HIS A 192 -9.88 18.41 -19.37
N LEU A 193 -9.00 18.27 -18.37
CA LEU A 193 -9.31 18.54 -16.97
C LEU A 193 -9.79 19.98 -16.79
N LYS A 194 -9.11 20.99 -17.33
CA LYS A 194 -9.54 22.40 -17.24
C LYS A 194 -10.90 22.68 -17.89
N SER A 195 -11.32 21.83 -18.83
CA SER A 195 -12.61 21.96 -19.53
C SER A 195 -13.72 21.13 -18.88
N GLU A 196 -13.37 20.17 -18.02
CA GLU A 196 -14.29 19.30 -17.30
C GLU A 196 -14.86 20.03 -16.07
N LYS A 197 -16.16 19.91 -15.83
CA LYS A 197 -16.80 20.61 -14.70
C LYS A 197 -16.41 19.92 -13.38
N GLY A 198 -15.95 20.69 -12.39
CA GLY A 198 -15.71 20.20 -11.02
C GLY A 198 -14.31 19.62 -10.78
N THR A 199 -13.40 19.75 -11.75
CA THR A 199 -12.01 19.25 -11.71
C THR A 199 -10.99 20.34 -11.34
N ASP A 200 -11.41 21.59 -11.11
CA ASP A 200 -10.51 22.69 -10.71
C ASP A 200 -9.68 22.32 -9.48
N LYS A 201 -10.29 21.63 -8.51
CA LYS A 201 -9.61 21.11 -7.31
C LYS A 201 -8.48 20.13 -7.64
N ILE A 202 -8.68 19.25 -8.64
CA ILE A 202 -7.66 18.29 -9.09
C ILE A 202 -6.50 19.03 -9.76
N VAL A 203 -6.78 20.04 -10.59
CA VAL A 203 -5.75 20.82 -11.28
C VAL A 203 -4.92 21.63 -10.28
N GLN A 204 -5.57 22.32 -9.35
CA GLN A 204 -4.89 23.08 -8.29
C GLN A 204 -4.06 22.18 -7.38
N TRP A 205 -4.61 21.03 -7.00
CA TRP A 205 -3.89 20.01 -6.22
C TRP A 205 -2.62 19.60 -6.93
N TRP A 206 -2.67 19.27 -8.22
CA TRP A 206 -1.48 18.80 -8.94
C TRP A 206 -0.36 19.84 -8.98
N TYR A 207 -0.70 21.13 -9.18
CA TYR A 207 0.29 22.19 -9.16
C TYR A 207 1.00 22.35 -7.82
N ARG A 208 0.36 21.99 -6.71
CA ARG A 208 1.01 21.88 -5.41
C ARG A 208 1.80 20.57 -5.30
N ALA A 209 1.15 19.43 -5.56
CA ALA A 209 1.70 18.10 -5.35
C ALA A 209 2.99 17.84 -6.14
N LYS A 210 3.08 18.31 -7.39
CA LYS A 210 4.27 18.11 -8.26
C LYS A 210 5.55 18.75 -7.73
N ASN A 211 5.44 19.69 -6.79
CA ASN A 211 6.57 20.41 -6.22
C ASN A 211 7.09 19.79 -4.91
N LEU A 212 6.35 18.85 -4.33
CA LEU A 212 6.72 18.13 -3.11
C LEU A 212 7.99 17.31 -3.31
N LYS A 213 8.83 17.23 -2.28
CA LYS A 213 10.19 16.69 -2.40
C LYS A 213 10.32 15.32 -1.79
N THR A 214 9.73 15.12 -0.62
CA THR A 214 9.87 13.84 0.09
C THR A 214 8.85 12.82 -0.40
N TYR A 215 9.17 11.54 -0.22
CA TYR A 215 8.25 10.44 -0.45
C TYR A 215 6.96 10.62 0.35
N ASP A 216 7.09 10.98 1.62
CA ASP A 216 5.98 11.13 2.57
C ASP A 216 5.00 12.23 2.16
N GLU A 217 5.52 13.41 1.81
CA GLU A 217 4.70 14.53 1.35
C GLU A 217 3.90 14.14 0.10
N LYS A 218 4.54 13.45 -0.85
CA LYS A 218 3.88 12.99 -2.08
C LYS A 218 2.82 11.95 -1.77
N MET A 219 3.13 10.98 -0.92
CA MET A 219 2.17 9.96 -0.49
C MET A 219 0.95 10.63 0.15
N GLU A 220 1.12 11.52 1.12
CA GLU A 220 0.01 12.29 1.73
C GLU A 220 -0.82 13.06 0.68
N ALA A 221 -0.16 13.68 -0.29
CA ALA A 221 -0.85 14.38 -1.37
C ALA A 221 -1.68 13.42 -2.25
N PHE A 222 -1.19 12.20 -2.53
CA PHE A 222 -1.97 11.21 -3.28
C PHE A 222 -3.11 10.61 -2.47
N ALA A 223 -3.00 10.53 -1.14
CA ALA A 223 -4.14 10.22 -0.28
C ALA A 223 -5.22 11.31 -0.39
N GLU A 224 -4.83 12.59 -0.36
CA GLU A 224 -5.77 13.70 -0.58
C GLU A 224 -6.42 13.66 -1.97
N PHE A 225 -5.67 13.30 -3.02
CA PHE A 225 -6.23 13.18 -4.37
C PHE A 225 -7.39 12.18 -4.44
N VAL A 226 -7.28 11.05 -3.76
CA VAL A 226 -8.36 10.04 -3.71
C VAL A 226 -9.62 10.62 -3.05
N LYS A 227 -9.50 11.49 -2.05
CA LYS A 227 -10.64 12.17 -1.39
C LYS A 227 -11.50 13.00 -2.31
N PHE A 228 -10.95 13.51 -3.40
CA PHE A 228 -11.73 14.32 -4.34
C PHE A 228 -12.90 13.57 -4.97
N TYR A 229 -12.88 12.25 -4.90
CA TYR A 229 -13.90 11.35 -5.43
C TYR A 229 -14.79 10.76 -4.32
N GLU A 230 -14.62 11.20 -3.07
CA GLU A 230 -15.42 10.79 -1.91
C GLU A 230 -16.55 11.78 -1.60
N ASP A 231 -16.29 13.07 -1.82
CA ASP A 231 -17.20 14.18 -1.48
C ASP A 231 -18.18 14.58 -2.61
N ASN A 232 -18.29 13.79 -3.67
CA ASN A 232 -19.16 14.03 -4.84
C ASN A 232 -20.11 12.86 -5.06
#